data_AF-A0A382R9D4-F1
#
_entry.id   AF-A0A382R9D4-F1
#
_cell.length_a   1.000
_cell.length_b   1.000
_cell.length_c   1.000
_cell.angle_alpha   90.00
_cell.angle_beta   90.00
_cell.angle_gamma   90.00
#
_symmetry.space_group_name_H-M   'P 1'
#
loop_
_entity.id
_entity.type
_entity.pdbx_description
1 polymer ?
#
loop_
_entity_poly.entity_id
_entity_poly.type
_entity_poly.pdbx_seq_one_letter_code
_entity_poly.pdbx_strand_id
1 'polypeptide(L)'
;SYAAAYGDLDGDGDLDLVVANIDEPTSIYRNLGHEGHRIVVRLAGTGSNRAGLGAVIEIESQVGKQIRQANPMTGFLSCNDDTVHFGLGQADTIDTLRVRWPSGAVQTFNDLAADRRYTITEPSGGQTPGPAKPSKQETLFTEVSESVRLAFNHSEKPYDDYARQPLLPSKLSQLGGGLAWGDADGDGDHDLFVSGAAGQTGAVFLRQADGTFRPSADAQPALEADQAAEDMAALWLDADADGDFDLLVTSGSVECEPGAAVLADRLYLNDGTGRFTRAAASVFPPGGESSSTAVASDFDADGDLDLFIGSRSIPGQYPETPR
;
A
#
# COMPACT_ATOMS: atom_id res chain seq x y z
N SER A 1 -17.73 3.53 23.66
CA SER A 1 -18.53 4.45 22.84
C SER A 1 -18.50 3.99 21.39
N TYR A 2 -19.56 4.26 20.62
CA TYR A 2 -19.62 3.97 19.18
C TYR A 2 -19.21 5.16 18.32
N ALA A 3 -19.39 6.38 18.82
CA ALA A 3 -19.20 7.60 18.06
C ALA A 3 -18.92 8.77 19.01
N ALA A 4 -18.16 9.76 18.54
CA ALA A 4 -17.93 11.01 19.24
C ALA A 4 -17.93 12.16 18.22
N ALA A 5 -18.52 13.29 18.61
CA ALA A 5 -18.56 14.52 17.82
C ALA A 5 -18.33 15.73 18.73
N TYR A 6 -17.73 16.79 18.21
CA TYR A 6 -17.55 18.05 18.91
C TYR A 6 -18.21 19.23 18.19
N GLY A 7 -18.54 20.27 18.93
CA GLY A 7 -19.14 21.50 18.42
C GLY A 7 -19.37 22.52 19.54
N ASP A 8 -19.55 23.78 19.18
CA ASP A 8 -19.88 24.89 20.10
C ASP A 8 -21.39 24.89 20.37
N LEU A 9 -21.86 24.07 21.33
CA LEU A 9 -23.30 23.76 21.48
C LEU A 9 -24.09 24.90 22.11
N ASP A 10 -23.45 25.70 22.98
CA ASP A 10 -24.08 26.83 23.65
C ASP A 10 -23.73 28.19 23.01
N GLY A 11 -22.83 28.20 22.03
CA GLY A 11 -22.44 29.40 21.29
C GLY A 11 -21.47 30.29 22.05
N ASP A 12 -20.89 29.82 23.17
CA ASP A 12 -19.91 30.55 23.94
C ASP A 12 -18.49 30.45 23.34
N GLY A 13 -18.32 29.61 22.31
CA GLY A 13 -17.20 29.51 21.39
C GLY A 13 -16.06 28.60 21.82
N ASP A 14 -16.17 27.94 22.97
CA ASP A 14 -15.40 26.73 23.21
C ASP A 14 -16.08 25.51 22.56
N LEU A 15 -15.33 24.41 22.40
CA LEU A 15 -15.85 23.20 21.77
C LEU A 15 -16.28 22.20 22.83
N ASP A 16 -17.57 21.87 22.85
CA ASP A 16 -18.17 20.80 23.63
C ASP A 16 -18.01 19.44 22.95
N LEU A 17 -18.24 18.36 23.71
CA LEU A 17 -18.13 16.99 23.22
C LEU A 17 -19.42 16.21 23.47
N VAL A 18 -19.91 15.52 22.43
CA VAL A 18 -21.02 14.58 22.50
C VAL A 18 -20.49 13.17 22.22
N VAL A 19 -20.78 12.22 23.12
CA VAL A 19 -20.34 10.82 23.02
C VAL A 19 -21.52 9.88 23.01
N ALA A 20 -21.67 9.11 21.93
CA ALA A 20 -22.63 8.01 21.86
C ALA A 20 -22.03 6.77 22.52
N ASN A 21 -22.57 6.39 23.68
CA ASN A 21 -22.11 5.24 24.44
C ASN A 21 -22.74 3.93 23.92
N ILE A 22 -22.07 2.80 24.18
CA ILE A 22 -22.60 1.48 23.86
C ILE A 22 -23.51 1.05 25.00
N ASP A 23 -24.75 0.68 24.67
CA ASP A 23 -25.76 0.20 25.64
C ASP A 23 -26.00 1.15 26.83
N GLU A 24 -25.66 2.43 26.67
CA GLU A 24 -25.75 3.48 27.68
C GLU A 24 -26.24 4.79 27.05
N PRO A 25 -26.87 5.69 27.82
CA PRO A 25 -27.29 7.00 27.33
C PRO A 25 -26.12 7.83 26.77
N THR A 26 -26.40 8.70 25.81
CA THR A 26 -25.44 9.68 25.27
C THR A 26 -24.94 10.61 26.38
N SER A 27 -23.62 10.84 26.41
CA SER A 27 -23.00 11.83 27.29
C SER A 27 -22.73 13.13 26.55
N ILE A 28 -22.97 14.27 27.22
CA ILE A 28 -22.59 15.60 26.75
C ILE A 28 -21.61 16.18 27.77
N TYR A 29 -20.44 16.56 27.30
CA TYR A 29 -19.40 17.20 28.10
C TYR A 29 -19.31 18.65 27.67
N ARG A 30 -19.66 19.55 28.60
CA ARG A 30 -19.48 20.97 28.40
C ARG A 30 -18.03 21.34 28.63
N ASN A 31 -17.44 22.10 27.72
CA ASN A 31 -16.11 22.67 27.95
C ASN A 31 -16.22 23.87 28.90
N LEU A 32 -15.24 23.99 29.80
CA LEU A 32 -15.18 25.04 30.81
C LEU A 32 -13.91 25.87 30.67
N GLY A 33 -13.14 25.67 29.59
CA GLY A 33 -11.87 26.33 29.34
C GLY A 33 -12.07 27.58 28.50
N HIS A 34 -11.98 28.76 29.12
CA HIS A 34 -12.14 30.07 28.45
C HIS A 34 -10.84 30.90 28.47
N GLU A 35 -9.68 30.24 28.38
CA GLU A 35 -8.40 30.93 28.35
C GLU A 35 -7.93 31.22 26.92
N GLY A 36 -7.58 32.48 26.70
CA GLY A 36 -7.06 32.95 25.42
C GLY A 36 -8.13 33.32 24.39
N HIS A 37 -7.64 33.87 23.30
CA HIS A 37 -8.40 34.39 22.18
C HIS A 37 -8.62 33.31 21.12
N ARG A 38 -9.65 33.49 20.30
CA ARG A 38 -9.97 32.55 19.21
C ARG A 38 -10.64 33.25 18.05
N ILE A 39 -10.80 32.54 16.93
CA ILE A 39 -11.85 32.84 15.96
C ILE A 39 -12.62 31.58 15.60
N VAL A 40 -13.86 31.79 15.16
CA VAL A 40 -14.70 30.74 14.57
C VAL A 40 -15.01 31.13 13.14
N VAL A 41 -14.78 30.23 12.19
CA VAL A 41 -15.05 30.47 10.76
C VAL A 41 -16.16 29.55 10.29
N ARG A 42 -17.23 30.14 9.76
CA ARG A 42 -18.28 29.42 9.02
C ARG A 42 -18.12 29.71 7.53
N LEU A 43 -18.13 28.67 6.71
CA LEU A 43 -18.05 28.80 5.27
C LEU A 43 -19.44 28.68 4.63
N ALA A 44 -19.68 29.48 3.58
CA ALA A 44 -20.89 29.41 2.77
C ALA A 44 -20.50 29.27 1.29
N GLY A 45 -20.57 28.05 0.76
CA GLY A 45 -20.26 27.77 -0.64
C GLY A 45 -21.37 28.25 -1.58
N THR A 46 -20.96 28.81 -2.73
CA THR A 46 -21.84 29.27 -3.80
C THR A 46 -21.60 28.55 -5.13
N GLY A 47 -20.36 28.13 -5.40
CA GLY A 47 -19.98 27.23 -6.51
C GLY A 47 -19.58 25.83 -6.02
N SER A 48 -18.99 25.75 -4.83
CA SER A 48 -18.74 24.53 -4.08
C SER A 48 -20.00 24.05 -3.33
N ASN A 49 -19.90 22.94 -2.58
CA ASN A 49 -20.99 22.52 -1.69
C ASN A 49 -21.32 23.62 -0.67
N ARG A 50 -22.59 23.74 -0.26
CA ARG A 50 -23.11 24.88 0.52
C ARG A 50 -22.41 25.11 1.86
N ALA A 51 -21.88 24.05 2.48
CA ALA A 51 -21.15 24.14 3.74
C ALA A 51 -19.64 24.42 3.55
N GLY A 52 -19.16 24.56 2.31
CA GLY A 52 -17.75 24.80 2.02
C GLY A 52 -16.83 23.62 2.34
N LEU A 53 -17.38 22.40 2.45
CA LEU A 53 -16.63 21.20 2.81
C LEU A 53 -15.47 20.95 1.85
N GLY A 54 -14.31 20.63 2.40
CA GLY A 54 -13.06 20.44 1.66
C GLY A 54 -12.24 21.73 1.45
N ALA A 55 -12.80 22.91 1.73
CA ALA A 55 -12.04 24.16 1.70
C ALA A 55 -10.90 24.10 2.73
N VAL A 56 -9.76 24.71 2.38
CA VAL A 56 -8.62 24.84 3.29
C VAL A 56 -8.53 26.28 3.76
N ILE A 57 -8.55 26.46 5.07
CA ILE A 57 -8.40 27.74 5.74
C ILE A 57 -7.00 27.77 6.36
N GLU A 58 -6.24 28.78 5.99
CA GLU A 58 -4.90 29.06 6.50
C GLU A 58 -4.93 30.40 7.21
N ILE A 59 -4.44 30.46 8.45
CA ILE A 59 -4.27 31.71 9.18
C ILE A 59 -2.81 31.92 9.55
N GLU A 60 -2.39 33.18 9.61
CA GLU A 60 -1.13 33.63 10.16
C GLU A 60 -1.41 34.72 11.20
N SER A 61 -0.82 34.56 12.40
CA SER A 61 -1.00 35.43 13.55
C SER A 61 0.25 35.40 14.42
N GLN A 62 0.26 36.11 15.55
CA GLN A 62 1.38 36.09 16.50
C GLN A 62 1.71 34.69 17.06
N VAL A 63 0.73 33.77 17.11
CA VAL A 63 0.97 32.37 17.52
C VAL A 63 1.56 31.50 16.39
N GLY A 64 1.73 32.07 15.20
CA GLY A 64 2.25 31.41 14.02
C GLY A 64 1.15 31.00 13.04
N LYS A 65 1.56 30.15 12.10
CA LYS A 65 0.73 29.67 10.99
C LYS A 65 -0.09 28.45 11.41
N GLN A 66 -1.39 28.48 11.16
CA GLN A 66 -2.29 27.35 11.39
C GLN A 66 -3.08 27.03 10.13
N ILE A 67 -3.26 25.75 9.84
CA ILE A 67 -4.01 25.27 8.69
C ILE A 67 -5.08 24.28 9.17
N ARG A 68 -6.29 24.44 8.65
CA ARG A 68 -7.41 23.53 8.86
C ARG A 68 -8.13 23.30 7.55
N GLN A 69 -8.60 22.08 7.34
CA GLN A 69 -9.56 21.78 6.28
C GLN A 69 -10.96 21.76 6.89
N ALA A 70 -11.93 22.38 6.23
CA ALA A 70 -13.34 22.30 6.60
C ALA A 70 -13.86 20.88 6.31
N ASN A 71 -13.70 19.98 7.27
CA ASN A 71 -14.15 18.60 7.19
C ASN A 71 -14.66 18.14 8.56
N PRO A 72 -15.99 18.07 8.78
CA PRO A 72 -16.56 17.61 10.04
C PRO A 72 -16.61 16.08 10.18
N MET A 73 -16.25 15.32 9.12
CA MET A 73 -16.34 13.87 9.08
C MET A 73 -15.04 13.23 9.53
N THR A 74 -14.75 13.27 10.83
CA THR A 74 -13.47 12.82 11.40
C THR A 74 -13.56 11.55 12.25
N GLY A 75 -14.75 10.95 12.39
CA GLY A 75 -14.96 9.80 13.27
C GLY A 75 -15.91 8.75 12.71
N PHE A 76 -15.90 7.57 13.34
CA PHE A 76 -16.79 6.47 12.99
C PHE A 76 -18.23 6.81 13.41
N LEU A 77 -19.17 6.73 12.46
CA LEU A 77 -20.60 7.04 12.65
C LEU A 77 -20.87 8.40 13.32
N SER A 78 -19.99 9.39 13.14
CA SER A 78 -20.13 10.74 13.69
C SER A 78 -19.85 11.85 12.67
N CYS A 79 -20.34 13.04 12.98
CA CYS A 79 -20.04 14.29 12.26
C CYS A 79 -19.98 15.43 13.28
N ASN A 80 -18.91 16.22 13.26
CA ASN A 80 -18.74 17.42 14.07
C ASN A 80 -19.58 18.59 13.52
N ASP A 81 -19.59 19.70 14.25
CA ASP A 81 -20.06 20.98 13.70
C ASP A 81 -19.23 21.40 12.46
N ASP A 82 -19.87 22.10 11.51
CA ASP A 82 -19.27 22.51 10.23
C ASP A 82 -18.41 23.78 10.34
N THR A 83 -18.29 24.35 11.54
CA THR A 83 -17.47 25.51 11.84
C THR A 83 -16.00 25.12 12.08
N VAL A 84 -15.09 26.00 11.71
CA VAL A 84 -13.64 25.80 11.87
C VAL A 84 -13.13 26.73 12.96
N HIS A 85 -12.55 26.16 14.01
CA HIS A 85 -12.02 26.89 15.16
C HIS A 85 -10.50 27.06 15.06
N PHE A 86 -10.02 28.25 15.42
CA PHE A 86 -8.60 28.54 15.60
C PHE A 86 -8.38 29.20 16.95
N GLY A 87 -7.51 28.61 17.77
CA GLY A 87 -7.03 29.24 19.00
C GLY A 87 -5.89 30.21 18.69
N LEU A 88 -5.92 31.39 19.30
CA LEU A 88 -4.99 32.49 19.07
C LEU A 88 -4.13 32.80 20.31
N GLY A 89 -4.26 32.05 21.40
CA GLY A 89 -3.49 32.30 22.62
C GLY A 89 -3.78 33.70 23.17
N GLN A 90 -2.78 34.58 23.24
CA GLN A 90 -2.96 35.97 23.69
C GLN A 90 -2.99 36.96 22.51
N ALA A 91 -3.06 36.49 21.27
CA ALA A 91 -3.10 37.37 20.10
C ALA A 91 -4.51 37.94 19.91
N ASP A 92 -4.61 39.27 19.86
CA ASP A 92 -5.87 40.00 19.64
C ASP A 92 -6.29 40.03 18.16
N THR A 93 -5.42 39.62 17.24
CA THR A 93 -5.64 39.71 15.79
C THR A 93 -5.02 38.55 15.02
N ILE A 94 -5.54 38.32 13.82
CA ILE A 94 -4.96 37.50 12.77
C ILE A 94 -4.49 38.44 11.67
N ASP A 95 -3.20 38.32 11.31
CA ASP A 95 -2.57 39.14 10.28
C ASP A 95 -3.11 38.78 8.90
N THR A 96 -3.30 37.48 8.63
CA THR A 96 -3.85 36.99 7.36
C THR A 96 -4.69 35.74 7.57
N LEU A 97 -5.87 35.70 6.95
CA LEU A 97 -6.70 34.51 6.77
C LEU A 97 -6.91 34.29 5.28
N ARG A 98 -6.53 33.12 4.78
CA ARG A 98 -6.70 32.69 3.41
C ARG A 98 -7.62 31.49 3.33
N VAL A 99 -8.68 31.58 2.54
CA VAL A 99 -9.58 30.46 2.21
C VAL A 99 -9.29 30.02 0.78
N ARG A 100 -8.93 28.75 0.61
CA ARG A 100 -8.87 28.08 -0.69
C ARG A 100 -10.07 27.14 -0.80
N TRP A 101 -11.00 27.50 -1.67
CA TRP A 101 -12.24 26.76 -1.89
C TRP A 101 -12.02 25.51 -2.76
N PRO A 102 -12.89 24.49 -2.65
CA PRO A 102 -12.93 23.38 -3.61
C PRO A 102 -13.11 23.84 -5.06
N SER A 103 -13.75 25.00 -5.27
CA SER A 103 -13.84 25.65 -6.58
C SER A 103 -12.54 26.26 -7.10
N GLY A 104 -11.42 26.10 -6.39
CA GLY A 104 -10.16 26.74 -6.74
C GLY A 104 -10.14 28.25 -6.50
N ALA A 105 -11.28 28.87 -6.17
CA ALA A 105 -11.32 30.26 -5.73
C ALA A 105 -10.46 30.43 -4.47
N VAL A 106 -9.76 31.57 -4.38
CA VAL A 106 -8.95 31.93 -3.23
C VAL A 106 -9.39 33.30 -2.75
N GLN A 107 -9.73 33.41 -1.46
CA GLN A 107 -9.97 34.69 -0.79
C GLN A 107 -8.92 34.89 0.29
N THR A 108 -8.48 36.13 0.46
CA THR A 108 -7.55 36.54 1.52
C THR A 108 -8.13 37.74 2.24
N PHE A 109 -8.04 37.71 3.56
CA PHE A 109 -8.51 38.72 4.48
C PHE A 109 -7.36 39.04 5.43
N ASN A 110 -7.20 40.31 5.80
CA ASN A 110 -6.12 40.76 6.68
C ASN A 110 -6.70 41.46 7.90
N ASP A 111 -5.90 41.54 8.97
CA ASP A 111 -6.19 42.33 10.17
C ASP A 111 -7.55 41.99 10.82
N LEU A 112 -7.85 40.69 10.94
CA LEU A 112 -9.10 40.22 11.56
C LEU A 112 -8.97 40.23 13.08
N ALA A 113 -9.94 40.80 13.76
CA ALA A 113 -10.02 40.78 15.22
C ALA A 113 -10.28 39.37 15.75
N ALA A 114 -9.62 39.04 16.85
CA ALA A 114 -9.95 37.89 17.68
C ALA A 114 -11.36 37.99 18.30
N ASP A 115 -11.81 36.87 18.83
CA ASP A 115 -13.08 36.65 19.54
C ASP A 115 -14.30 37.00 18.69
N ARG A 116 -14.21 36.64 17.41
CA ARG A 116 -15.27 36.82 16.42
C ARG A 116 -15.63 35.52 15.72
N ARG A 117 -16.89 35.45 15.32
CA ARG A 117 -17.39 34.49 14.34
C ARG A 117 -17.44 35.15 12.96
N TYR A 118 -16.66 34.62 12.03
CA TYR A 118 -16.61 35.08 10.64
C TYR A 118 -17.39 34.13 9.75
N THR A 119 -18.38 34.65 9.02
CA THR A 119 -19.01 33.92 7.92
C THR A 119 -18.37 34.35 6.61
N ILE A 120 -17.70 33.43 5.93
CA ILE A 120 -17.02 33.69 4.67
C ILE A 120 -17.82 33.02 3.54
N THR A 121 -18.35 33.85 2.65
CA THR A 121 -19.09 33.38 1.47
C THR A 121 -18.16 33.27 0.28
N GLU A 122 -18.21 32.12 -0.39
CA GLU A 122 -17.47 31.84 -1.62
C GLU A 122 -17.87 32.84 -2.71
N PRO A 123 -16.91 33.42 -3.45
CA PRO A 123 -17.21 34.39 -4.49
C PRO A 123 -18.00 33.72 -5.63
N SER A 124 -19.00 34.43 -6.13
CA SER A 124 -19.82 33.98 -7.26
C SER A 124 -18.98 33.83 -8.54
N GLY A 125 -19.19 32.73 -9.28
CA GLY A 125 -18.53 32.49 -10.57
C GLY A 125 -17.35 31.52 -10.55
N GLY A 126 -17.02 30.91 -9.40
CA GLY A 126 -16.07 29.80 -9.33
C GLY A 126 -16.63 28.53 -9.99
N GLN A 127 -16.05 28.11 -11.10
CA GLN A 127 -16.28 26.75 -11.61
C GLN A 127 -15.42 25.79 -10.77
N THR A 128 -16.00 24.68 -10.30
CA THR A 128 -15.22 23.61 -9.69
C THR A 128 -14.16 23.15 -10.69
N PRO A 129 -12.85 23.39 -10.42
CA PRO A 129 -11.80 22.89 -11.27
C PRO A 129 -11.95 21.38 -11.27
N GLY A 130 -11.85 20.77 -12.44
CA GLY A 130 -11.64 19.33 -12.50
C GLY A 130 -10.45 18.96 -11.61
N PRO A 131 -10.36 17.70 -11.16
CA PRO A 131 -9.24 17.24 -10.34
C PRO A 131 -7.93 17.76 -10.94
N ALA A 132 -7.13 18.43 -10.11
CA ALA A 132 -5.86 18.99 -10.55
C ALA A 132 -5.10 17.87 -11.24
N LYS A 133 -4.70 18.07 -12.50
CA LYS A 133 -3.84 17.10 -13.17
C LYS A 133 -2.62 16.90 -12.26
N PRO A 134 -2.24 15.65 -11.94
CA PRO A 134 -1.05 15.40 -11.15
C PRO A 134 0.09 16.20 -11.77
N SER A 135 0.73 17.08 -11.00
CA SER A 135 1.93 17.75 -11.50
C SER A 135 2.94 16.64 -11.80
N LYS A 136 3.61 16.72 -12.94
CA LYS A 136 4.63 15.73 -13.32
C LYS A 136 5.72 15.78 -12.24
N GLN A 137 5.66 14.85 -11.29
CA GLN A 137 6.63 14.78 -10.21
C GLN A 137 7.96 14.31 -10.80
N GLU A 138 9.06 14.89 -10.33
CA GLU A 138 10.38 14.32 -10.60
C GLU A 138 10.42 12.96 -9.89
N THR A 139 10.47 11.89 -10.67
CA THR A 139 10.51 10.52 -10.15
C THR A 139 11.95 10.08 -9.98
N LEU A 140 12.25 9.34 -8.90
CA LEU A 140 13.57 8.70 -8.71
C LEU A 140 13.84 7.60 -9.75
N PHE A 141 12.77 6.99 -10.28
CA PHE A 141 12.82 5.90 -11.25
C PHE A 141 12.04 6.28 -12.51
N THR A 142 12.46 5.72 -13.65
CA THR A 142 11.74 5.81 -14.92
C THR A 142 11.37 4.40 -15.36
N GLU A 143 10.16 4.23 -15.90
CA GLU A 143 9.72 2.97 -16.52
C GLU A 143 10.53 2.74 -17.80
N VAL A 144 11.16 1.57 -17.93
CA VAL A 144 12.08 1.25 -19.04
C VAL A 144 11.76 -0.06 -19.73
N SER A 145 10.74 -0.81 -19.30
CA SER A 145 10.50 -2.20 -19.73
C SER A 145 10.29 -2.28 -21.24
N GLU A 146 9.60 -1.31 -21.84
CA GLU A 146 9.48 -1.23 -23.31
C GLU A 146 10.84 -1.00 -23.99
N SER A 147 11.66 -0.08 -23.47
CA SER A 147 12.96 0.25 -24.04
C SER A 147 13.98 -0.89 -23.95
N VAL A 148 13.90 -1.71 -22.90
CA VAL A 148 14.74 -2.90 -22.70
C VAL A 148 14.08 -4.19 -23.18
N ARG A 149 12.89 -4.12 -23.79
CA ARG A 149 12.12 -5.28 -24.31
C ARG A 149 11.76 -6.34 -23.25
N LEU A 150 11.60 -5.93 -22.00
CA LEU A 150 11.12 -6.78 -20.93
C LEU A 150 9.58 -6.77 -20.90
N ALA A 151 8.95 -7.75 -21.56
CA ALA A 151 7.50 -7.82 -21.66
C ALA A 151 6.92 -8.83 -20.64
N PHE A 152 6.73 -8.39 -19.40
CA PHE A 152 6.03 -9.16 -18.37
C PHE A 152 5.14 -8.24 -17.54
N ASN A 153 3.90 -8.65 -17.29
CA ASN A 153 2.99 -7.95 -16.39
C ASN A 153 2.41 -8.94 -15.40
N HIS A 154 2.72 -8.76 -14.12
CA HIS A 154 2.21 -9.62 -13.05
C HIS A 154 0.69 -9.47 -12.94
N SER A 155 -0.03 -10.59 -12.91
CA SER A 155 -1.48 -10.62 -12.91
C SER A 155 -2.01 -11.58 -11.87
N GLU A 156 -2.84 -11.03 -10.99
CA GLU A 156 -3.34 -11.66 -9.77
C GLU A 156 -4.85 -11.88 -9.85
N LYS A 157 -5.35 -13.04 -9.38
CA LYS A 157 -6.80 -13.34 -9.35
C LYS A 157 -7.39 -12.87 -8.03
N PRO A 158 -8.42 -12.03 -7.98
CA PRO A 158 -8.96 -11.56 -6.71
C PRO A 158 -9.38 -12.72 -5.79
N TYR A 159 -8.84 -12.72 -4.57
CA TYR A 159 -9.19 -13.66 -3.51
C TYR A 159 -9.51 -12.93 -2.19
N ASP A 160 -10.51 -13.44 -1.45
CA ASP A 160 -10.97 -12.88 -0.18
C ASP A 160 -10.60 -13.81 0.99
N ASP A 161 -9.43 -13.58 1.56
CA ASP A 161 -8.94 -14.30 2.73
C ASP A 161 -9.88 -14.19 3.92
N TYR A 162 -10.52 -13.03 4.10
CA TYR A 162 -11.37 -12.75 5.26
C TYR A 162 -12.68 -13.53 5.20
N ALA A 163 -13.15 -13.89 4.00
CA ALA A 163 -14.26 -14.82 3.87
C ALA A 163 -13.91 -16.21 4.43
N ARG A 164 -12.66 -16.66 4.29
CA ARG A 164 -12.19 -17.94 4.84
C ARG A 164 -11.83 -17.83 6.32
N GLN A 165 -11.16 -16.76 6.72
CA GLN A 165 -10.73 -16.50 8.09
C GLN A 165 -11.06 -15.05 8.49
N PRO A 166 -12.27 -14.78 9.02
CA PRO A 166 -12.76 -13.42 9.30
C PRO A 166 -11.94 -12.59 10.29
N LEU A 167 -11.12 -13.24 11.10
CA LEU A 167 -10.29 -12.60 12.13
C LEU A 167 -8.82 -12.44 11.71
N LEU A 168 -8.51 -12.63 10.41
CA LEU A 168 -7.16 -12.37 9.92
C LEU A 168 -6.79 -10.90 10.12
N PRO A 169 -5.60 -10.60 10.67
CA PRO A 169 -5.13 -9.23 10.83
C PRO A 169 -4.72 -8.59 9.49
N SER A 170 -4.34 -9.41 8.51
CA SER A 170 -3.93 -9.00 7.18
C SER A 170 -4.12 -10.14 6.18
N LYS A 171 -4.17 -9.79 4.90
CA LYS A 171 -4.19 -10.75 3.80
C LYS A 171 -2.91 -11.59 3.75
N LEU A 172 -3.05 -12.88 3.44
CA LEU A 172 -1.97 -13.86 3.32
C LEU A 172 -1.90 -14.50 1.92
N SER A 173 -2.90 -14.30 1.06
CA SER A 173 -2.85 -14.64 -0.37
C SER A 173 -2.24 -13.53 -1.22
N GLN A 174 -1.84 -13.86 -2.45
CA GLN A 174 -1.41 -12.89 -3.47
C GLN A 174 -0.20 -12.07 -3.03
N LEU A 175 0.79 -12.77 -2.47
CA LEU A 175 2.02 -12.21 -1.92
C LEU A 175 3.26 -12.49 -2.79
N GLY A 176 3.08 -13.15 -3.94
CA GLY A 176 4.16 -13.51 -4.85
C GLY A 176 4.70 -12.32 -5.66
N GLY A 177 5.35 -12.64 -6.78
CA GLY A 177 5.99 -11.65 -7.65
C GLY A 177 7.47 -11.41 -7.33
N GLY A 178 8.17 -12.44 -6.85
CA GLY A 178 9.62 -12.43 -6.67
C GLY A 178 10.40 -12.27 -7.98
N LEU A 179 11.60 -11.70 -7.89
CA LEU A 179 12.55 -11.58 -8.99
C LEU A 179 13.87 -12.23 -8.58
N ALA A 180 14.55 -12.88 -9.51
CA ALA A 180 15.88 -13.44 -9.27
C ALA A 180 16.80 -13.15 -10.45
N TRP A 181 18.05 -12.77 -10.16
CA TRP A 181 19.08 -12.52 -11.15
C TRP A 181 20.16 -13.61 -11.11
N GLY A 182 20.53 -14.16 -12.26
CA GLY A 182 21.53 -15.23 -12.38
C GLY A 182 21.87 -15.49 -13.85
N ASP A 183 23.04 -16.06 -14.12
CA ASP A 183 23.52 -16.39 -15.47
C ASP A 183 22.89 -17.71 -15.96
N ALA A 184 21.80 -17.62 -16.71
CA ALA A 184 21.00 -18.77 -17.11
C ALA A 184 21.50 -19.43 -18.41
N ASP A 185 22.22 -18.70 -19.27
CA ASP A 185 22.81 -19.27 -20.51
C ASP A 185 24.35 -19.36 -20.50
N GLY A 186 24.98 -19.07 -19.36
CA GLY A 186 26.40 -19.26 -19.11
C GLY A 186 27.29 -18.28 -19.87
N ASP A 187 26.75 -17.13 -20.29
CA ASP A 187 27.45 -16.14 -21.09
C ASP A 187 28.25 -15.11 -20.26
N GLY A 188 28.12 -15.19 -18.92
CA GLY A 188 28.82 -14.36 -17.95
C GLY A 188 28.12 -13.04 -17.64
N ASP A 189 26.92 -12.80 -18.14
CA ASP A 189 26.05 -11.73 -17.67
C ASP A 189 24.86 -12.26 -16.83
N HIS A 190 24.10 -11.35 -16.20
CA HIS A 190 22.99 -11.77 -15.34
C HIS A 190 21.67 -11.65 -16.12
N ASP A 191 20.98 -12.77 -16.21
CA ASP A 191 19.62 -12.92 -16.69
C ASP A 191 18.60 -12.71 -15.57
N LEU A 192 17.33 -12.62 -15.96
CA LEU A 192 16.24 -12.30 -15.05
C LEU A 192 15.16 -13.38 -15.08
N PHE A 193 14.89 -13.98 -13.94
CA PHE A 193 13.63 -14.69 -13.69
C PHE A 193 12.61 -13.75 -13.06
N VAL A 194 11.40 -13.74 -13.61
CA VAL A 194 10.22 -13.04 -13.10
C VAL A 194 9.18 -14.08 -12.69
N SER A 195 8.83 -14.11 -11.41
CA SER A 195 7.85 -15.04 -10.83
C SER A 195 6.44 -14.80 -11.36
N GLY A 196 5.63 -15.87 -11.46
CA GLY A 196 4.21 -15.79 -11.81
C GLY A 196 3.29 -15.99 -10.62
N ALA A 197 2.16 -15.28 -10.61
CA ALA A 197 1.08 -15.54 -9.66
C ALA A 197 0.35 -16.86 -9.95
N ALA A 198 -0.52 -17.30 -9.05
CA ALA A 198 -1.38 -18.47 -9.25
C ALA A 198 -2.24 -18.38 -10.53
N GLY A 199 -1.86 -19.15 -11.53
CA GLY A 199 -2.45 -19.21 -12.87
C GLY A 199 -1.70 -18.41 -13.93
N GLN A 200 -0.50 -17.91 -13.63
CA GLN A 200 0.42 -17.24 -14.53
C GLN A 200 1.78 -17.93 -14.48
N THR A 201 2.31 -18.31 -15.65
CA THR A 201 3.65 -18.88 -15.74
C THR A 201 4.71 -17.80 -15.50
N GLY A 202 5.68 -18.06 -14.62
CA GLY A 202 6.90 -17.25 -14.50
C GLY A 202 7.75 -17.30 -15.78
N ALA A 203 8.62 -16.30 -15.98
CA ALA A 203 9.39 -16.16 -17.21
C ALA A 203 10.87 -15.90 -16.93
N VAL A 204 11.74 -16.59 -17.68
CA VAL A 204 13.19 -16.32 -17.71
C VAL A 204 13.52 -15.49 -18.94
N PHE A 205 14.16 -14.35 -18.73
CA PHE A 205 14.60 -13.42 -19.75
C PHE A 205 16.12 -13.38 -19.81
N LEU A 206 16.66 -13.73 -20.97
CA LEU A 206 18.08 -13.66 -21.25
C LEU A 206 18.46 -12.23 -21.62
N ARG A 207 19.44 -11.68 -20.94
CA ARG A 207 20.01 -10.37 -21.23
C ARG A 207 20.84 -10.47 -22.50
N GLN A 208 20.88 -9.38 -23.26
CA GLN A 208 21.58 -9.30 -24.53
C GLN A 208 22.70 -8.26 -24.42
N ALA A 209 23.72 -8.38 -25.28
CA ALA A 209 24.87 -7.48 -25.27
C ALA A 209 24.51 -5.99 -25.44
N ASP A 210 23.36 -5.68 -26.06
CA ASP A 210 22.84 -4.31 -26.22
C ASP A 210 22.05 -3.80 -25.00
N GLY A 211 21.94 -4.60 -23.94
CA GLY A 211 21.20 -4.31 -22.71
C GLY A 211 19.70 -4.58 -22.80
N THR A 212 19.20 -5.12 -23.91
CA THR A 212 17.81 -5.58 -24.03
C THR A 212 17.65 -7.01 -23.51
N PHE A 213 16.40 -7.42 -23.29
CA PHE A 213 16.04 -8.76 -22.85
C PHE A 213 15.25 -9.48 -23.93
N ARG A 214 15.40 -10.81 -23.98
CA ARG A 214 14.55 -11.71 -24.76
C ARG A 214 14.11 -12.87 -23.88
N PRO A 215 12.94 -13.49 -24.12
CA PRO A 215 12.62 -14.77 -23.48
C PRO A 215 13.73 -15.80 -23.75
N SER A 216 14.04 -16.62 -22.74
CA SER A 216 14.96 -17.76 -22.85
C SER A 216 14.51 -18.77 -23.91
N ALA A 217 13.20 -19.01 -24.00
CA ALA A 217 12.58 -19.86 -24.99
C ALA A 217 11.18 -19.36 -25.38
N ASP A 218 10.69 -19.78 -26.55
CA ASP A 218 9.30 -19.51 -26.98
C ASP A 218 8.26 -20.13 -26.04
N ALA A 219 8.61 -21.24 -25.40
CA ALA A 219 7.81 -21.97 -24.43
C ALA A 219 8.73 -22.64 -23.39
N GLN A 220 8.24 -22.74 -22.15
CA GLN A 220 8.94 -23.38 -21.04
C GLN A 220 8.01 -24.42 -20.40
N PRO A 221 7.88 -25.63 -20.98
CA PRO A 221 6.89 -26.61 -20.54
C PRO A 221 6.97 -26.98 -19.05
N ALA A 222 8.18 -26.97 -18.47
CA ALA A 222 8.39 -27.24 -17.05
C ALA A 222 7.74 -26.15 -16.17
N LEU A 223 7.96 -24.87 -16.49
CA LEU A 223 7.35 -23.74 -15.79
C LEU A 223 5.82 -23.68 -16.04
N GLU A 224 5.39 -23.90 -17.28
CA GLU A 224 3.97 -23.86 -17.68
C GLU A 224 3.12 -24.94 -16.98
N ALA A 225 3.71 -26.12 -16.73
CA ALA A 225 3.06 -27.20 -16.02
C ALA A 225 2.75 -26.83 -14.55
N ASP A 226 3.55 -25.94 -13.96
CA ASP A 226 3.43 -25.51 -12.58
C ASP A 226 2.75 -24.14 -12.42
N GLN A 227 2.19 -23.56 -13.49
CA GLN A 227 1.56 -22.22 -13.48
C GLN A 227 0.44 -22.06 -12.44
N ALA A 228 -0.11 -23.15 -11.90
CA ALA A 228 -1.16 -23.10 -10.88
C ALA A 228 -0.65 -22.74 -9.49
N ALA A 229 0.66 -22.86 -9.25
CA ALA A 229 1.31 -22.44 -8.00
C ALA A 229 1.49 -20.92 -7.98
N GLU A 230 1.55 -20.37 -6.76
CA GLU A 230 1.92 -18.97 -6.51
C GLU A 230 3.42 -18.92 -6.25
N ASP A 231 4.18 -18.32 -7.15
CA ASP A 231 5.63 -18.19 -7.02
C ASP A 231 6.00 -17.11 -6.00
N MET A 232 6.78 -17.48 -4.99
CA MET A 232 7.16 -16.60 -3.88
C MET A 232 8.60 -16.10 -4.04
N ALA A 233 9.55 -16.76 -3.39
CA ALA A 233 10.98 -16.49 -3.57
C ALA A 233 11.56 -17.37 -4.68
N ALA A 234 12.51 -16.82 -5.43
CA ALA A 234 13.27 -17.54 -6.44
C ALA A 234 14.78 -17.36 -6.20
N LEU A 235 15.55 -18.40 -6.48
CA LEU A 235 17.01 -18.42 -6.34
C LEU A 235 17.66 -19.13 -7.53
N TRP A 236 18.82 -18.62 -7.92
CA TRP A 236 19.73 -19.26 -8.86
C TRP A 236 20.84 -19.96 -8.08
N LEU A 237 21.10 -21.22 -8.40
CA LEU A 237 22.15 -22.05 -7.78
C LEU A 237 22.50 -23.23 -8.70
N ASP A 238 23.74 -23.70 -8.67
CA ASP A 238 24.14 -24.95 -9.31
C ASP A 238 23.76 -26.11 -8.37
N ALA A 239 22.56 -26.69 -8.55
CA ALA A 239 21.97 -27.61 -7.58
C ALA A 239 22.41 -29.07 -7.81
N ASP A 240 22.82 -29.42 -9.03
CA ASP A 240 23.30 -30.76 -9.37
C ASP A 240 24.82 -30.84 -9.66
N ALA A 241 25.53 -29.73 -9.48
CA ALA A 241 26.97 -29.58 -9.61
C ALA A 241 27.48 -29.83 -11.04
N ASP A 242 26.70 -29.47 -12.05
CA ASP A 242 27.05 -29.61 -13.46
C ASP A 242 27.68 -28.34 -14.08
N GLY A 243 27.65 -27.23 -13.33
CA GLY A 243 28.27 -25.96 -13.68
C GLY A 243 27.36 -24.97 -14.40
N ASP A 244 26.07 -25.27 -14.58
CA ASP A 244 25.06 -24.28 -14.93
C ASP A 244 24.24 -23.83 -13.70
N PHE A 245 23.50 -22.72 -13.83
CA PHE A 245 22.61 -22.29 -12.75
C PHE A 245 21.20 -22.81 -12.97
N ASP A 246 20.76 -23.63 -12.03
CA ASP A 246 19.40 -24.08 -11.85
C ASP A 246 18.53 -23.01 -11.19
N LEU A 247 17.22 -23.17 -11.34
CA LEU A 247 16.23 -22.25 -10.78
C LEU A 247 15.40 -22.95 -9.70
N LEU A 248 15.56 -22.50 -8.45
CA LEU A 248 14.67 -22.83 -7.35
C LEU A 248 13.56 -21.78 -7.27
N VAL A 249 12.31 -22.23 -7.20
CA VAL A 249 11.12 -21.39 -6.96
C VAL A 249 10.31 -21.96 -5.81
N THR A 250 10.13 -21.16 -4.77
CA THR A 250 9.27 -21.51 -3.64
C THR A 250 7.81 -21.19 -3.93
N SER A 251 6.90 -21.93 -3.32
CA SER A 251 5.47 -21.82 -3.57
C SER A 251 4.71 -21.43 -2.30
N GLY A 252 3.86 -20.41 -2.37
CA GLY A 252 3.13 -19.95 -1.19
C GLY A 252 1.81 -19.28 -1.49
N SER A 253 0.72 -19.88 -1.02
CA SER A 253 -0.61 -19.31 -1.10
C SER A 253 -1.47 -19.80 0.06
N VAL A 254 -2.58 -19.11 0.32
CA VAL A 254 -3.66 -19.59 1.18
C VAL A 254 -4.95 -19.85 0.40
N GLU A 255 -4.87 -19.85 -0.94
CA GLU A 255 -6.00 -20.07 -1.86
C GLU A 255 -6.30 -21.55 -2.12
N CYS A 256 -5.68 -22.44 -1.34
CA CYS A 256 -5.81 -23.89 -1.45
C CYS A 256 -5.91 -24.54 -0.07
N GLU A 257 -6.13 -25.85 -0.02
CA GLU A 257 -6.10 -26.61 1.23
C GLU A 257 -4.66 -26.90 1.68
N PRO A 258 -4.40 -27.05 3.00
CA PRO A 258 -3.12 -27.53 3.49
C PRO A 258 -2.69 -28.82 2.79
N GLY A 259 -1.42 -28.92 2.40
CA GLY A 259 -0.91 -30.10 1.69
C GLY A 259 -1.24 -30.16 0.20
N ALA A 260 -1.85 -29.13 -0.38
CA ALA A 260 -2.08 -29.09 -1.82
C ALA A 260 -0.76 -29.10 -2.61
N ALA A 261 -0.71 -29.83 -3.73
CA ALA A 261 0.49 -29.97 -4.55
C ALA A 261 1.03 -28.63 -5.09
N VAL A 262 0.16 -27.62 -5.24
CA VAL A 262 0.54 -26.25 -5.65
C VAL A 262 1.37 -25.51 -4.61
N LEU A 263 1.49 -26.03 -3.39
CA LEU A 263 2.37 -25.51 -2.33
C LEU A 263 3.76 -26.16 -2.34
N ALA A 264 4.00 -27.14 -3.22
CA ALA A 264 5.32 -27.74 -3.30
C ALA A 264 6.32 -26.74 -3.90
N ASP A 265 7.46 -26.56 -3.23
CA ASP A 265 8.61 -25.86 -3.80
C ASP A 265 9.15 -26.65 -5.00
N ARG A 266 9.74 -25.93 -5.97
CA ARG A 266 10.06 -26.45 -7.30
C ARG A 266 11.53 -26.14 -7.61
N LEU A 267 12.27 -27.16 -8.02
CA LEU A 267 13.60 -27.03 -8.61
C LEU A 267 13.49 -27.34 -10.09
N TYR A 268 14.02 -26.44 -10.90
CA TYR A 268 14.08 -26.54 -12.34
C TYR A 268 15.54 -26.64 -12.75
N LEU A 269 15.92 -27.80 -13.28
CA LEU A 269 17.27 -28.09 -13.75
C LEU A 269 17.46 -27.44 -15.11
N ASN A 270 18.51 -26.64 -15.26
CA ASN A 270 18.87 -25.98 -16.50
C ASN A 270 19.63 -26.95 -17.44
N ASP A 271 19.81 -26.56 -18.70
CA ASP A 271 20.62 -27.30 -19.68
C ASP A 271 21.81 -26.47 -20.21
N GLY A 272 22.14 -25.40 -19.49
CA GLY A 272 23.12 -24.39 -19.84
C GLY A 272 22.65 -23.39 -20.89
N THR A 273 21.40 -23.44 -21.34
CA THR A 273 20.87 -22.53 -22.37
C THR A 273 19.65 -21.73 -21.92
N GLY A 274 19.32 -21.82 -20.62
CA GLY A 274 18.11 -21.27 -20.04
C GLY A 274 16.86 -22.09 -20.37
N ARG A 275 16.99 -23.38 -20.72
CA ARG A 275 15.86 -24.30 -20.86
C ARG A 275 15.82 -25.25 -19.69
N PHE A 276 14.62 -25.40 -19.14
CA PHE A 276 14.46 -26.06 -17.85
C PHE A 276 13.71 -27.37 -17.93
N THR A 277 14.13 -28.32 -17.11
CA THR A 277 13.39 -29.54 -16.78
C THR A 277 13.07 -29.59 -15.30
N ARG A 278 11.88 -30.07 -14.94
CA ARG A 278 11.46 -30.11 -13.55
C ARG A 278 12.15 -31.26 -12.81
N ALA A 279 12.84 -30.98 -11.71
CA ALA A 279 13.40 -32.01 -10.83
C ALA A 279 12.29 -32.85 -10.17
N ALA A 280 12.65 -34.04 -9.70
CA ALA A 280 11.72 -34.90 -8.97
C ALA A 280 11.27 -34.23 -7.66
N ALA A 281 9.99 -34.30 -7.31
CA ALA A 281 9.48 -33.68 -6.08
C ALA A 281 10.15 -34.20 -4.79
N SER A 282 10.77 -35.38 -4.83
CA SER A 282 11.50 -35.98 -3.71
C SER A 282 12.81 -35.27 -3.36
N VAL A 283 13.27 -34.29 -4.15
CA VAL A 283 14.43 -33.46 -3.79
C VAL A 283 14.14 -32.58 -2.57
N PHE A 284 12.87 -32.24 -2.34
CA PHE A 284 12.44 -31.51 -1.15
C PHE A 284 11.88 -32.47 -0.11
N PRO A 285 12.02 -32.14 1.19
CA PRO A 285 11.24 -32.78 2.23
C PRO A 285 9.74 -32.69 1.91
N PRO A 286 8.94 -33.70 2.31
CA PRO A 286 7.49 -33.61 2.15
C PRO A 286 6.97 -32.40 2.92
N GLY A 287 6.39 -31.46 2.19
CA GLY A 287 5.81 -30.22 2.70
C GLY A 287 4.43 -29.97 2.12
N GLY A 288 3.80 -28.90 2.56
CA GLY A 288 2.42 -28.57 2.20
C GLY A 288 1.95 -27.25 2.79
N GLU A 289 2.91 -26.39 3.08
CA GLU A 289 2.74 -25.12 3.78
C GLU A 289 3.11 -24.00 2.82
N SER A 290 2.67 -22.79 3.10
CA SER A 290 2.93 -21.64 2.26
C SER A 290 4.35 -21.13 2.50
N SER A 291 5.28 -21.51 1.62
CA SER A 291 6.66 -21.01 1.62
C SER A 291 6.71 -19.51 1.31
N SER A 292 7.77 -18.83 1.74
CA SER A 292 7.89 -17.37 1.57
C SER A 292 9.28 -16.87 1.23
N THR A 293 10.30 -17.58 1.66
CA THR A 293 11.68 -17.19 1.45
C THR A 293 12.54 -18.43 1.21
N ALA A 294 13.57 -18.27 0.41
CA ALA A 294 14.65 -19.23 0.30
C ALA A 294 15.98 -18.47 0.35
N VAL A 295 16.99 -19.07 0.97
CA VAL A 295 18.37 -18.59 0.96
C VAL A 295 19.29 -19.80 0.81
N ALA A 296 20.32 -19.68 -0.03
CA ALA A 296 21.38 -20.66 -0.17
C ALA A 296 22.69 -20.12 0.41
N SER A 297 23.45 -20.94 1.12
CA SER A 297 24.77 -20.62 1.68
C SER A 297 25.46 -21.91 2.09
N ASP A 298 26.79 -22.00 1.92
CA ASP A 298 27.62 -23.04 2.54
C ASP A 298 27.64 -22.81 4.06
N PHE A 299 26.67 -23.39 4.78
CA PHE A 299 26.41 -23.11 6.20
C PHE A 299 27.30 -23.96 7.10
N ASP A 300 27.60 -25.20 6.70
CA ASP A 300 28.47 -26.09 7.46
C ASP A 300 29.95 -26.07 7.04
N ALA A 301 30.28 -25.28 6.00
CA ALA A 301 31.61 -25.04 5.48
C ALA A 301 32.27 -26.28 4.84
N ASP A 302 31.47 -27.17 4.24
CA ASP A 302 31.95 -28.34 3.51
C ASP A 302 32.19 -28.09 2.01
N GLY A 303 31.72 -26.94 1.51
CA GLY A 303 31.95 -26.46 0.15
C GLY A 303 30.79 -26.72 -0.81
N ASP A 304 29.68 -27.32 -0.38
CA ASP A 304 28.41 -27.28 -1.09
C ASP A 304 27.48 -26.18 -0.54
N LEU A 305 26.41 -25.84 -1.27
CA LEU A 305 25.44 -24.84 -0.82
C LEU A 305 24.31 -25.51 -0.05
N ASP A 306 24.17 -25.19 1.23
CA ASP A 306 22.99 -25.53 2.01
C ASP A 306 21.81 -24.63 1.66
N LEU A 307 20.60 -25.20 1.70
CA LEU A 307 19.36 -24.51 1.41
C LEU A 307 18.49 -24.33 2.66
N PHE A 308 18.12 -23.09 2.94
CA PHE A 308 17.05 -22.75 3.89
C PHE A 308 15.80 -22.32 3.12
N ILE A 309 14.65 -22.95 3.40
CA ILE A 309 13.33 -22.51 2.95
C ILE A 309 12.49 -22.20 4.17
N GLY A 310 11.91 -20.99 4.21
CA GLY A 310 11.06 -20.53 5.31
C GLY A 310 9.59 -20.45 4.93
N SER A 311 8.76 -21.24 5.59
CA SER A 311 7.31 -21.16 5.47
C SER A 311 6.71 -20.05 6.34
N ARG A 312 5.68 -19.38 5.81
CA ARG A 312 5.01 -18.21 6.42
C ARG A 312 3.67 -18.55 7.04
N SER A 313 2.94 -19.50 6.47
CA SER A 313 1.62 -19.87 6.98
C SER A 313 1.16 -21.25 6.53
N ILE A 314 0.22 -21.83 7.29
CA ILE A 314 -0.53 -23.01 6.88
C ILE A 314 -1.92 -22.53 6.40
N PRO A 315 -2.35 -22.87 5.17
CA PRO A 315 -3.62 -22.37 4.62
C PRO A 315 -4.81 -22.61 5.56
N GLY A 316 -5.56 -21.55 5.88
CA GLY A 316 -6.75 -21.66 6.73
C GLY A 316 -6.48 -21.89 8.22
N GLN A 317 -5.21 -21.98 8.65
CA GLN A 317 -4.82 -22.35 10.02
C GLN A 317 -4.05 -21.25 10.77
N TYR A 318 -4.03 -20.00 10.28
CA TYR A 318 -3.46 -18.90 11.08
C TYR A 318 -4.09 -18.84 12.50
N PRO A 319 -3.29 -18.75 13.59
CA PRO A 319 -1.86 -18.43 13.65
C PRO A 319 -0.92 -19.64 13.86
N GLU A 320 -1.32 -20.86 13.47
CA GLU A 320 -0.44 -22.03 13.61
C GLU A 320 0.91 -21.80 12.94
N THR A 321 1.97 -22.16 13.67
CA THR A 321 3.35 -21.92 13.23
C THR A 321 3.73 -22.93 12.17
N PRO A 322 4.11 -22.47 10.97
CA PRO A 322 4.61 -23.33 9.92
C PRO A 322 6.01 -23.88 10.25
N ARG A 323 6.45 -24.90 9.52
CA ARG A 323 7.73 -25.58 9.69
C ARG A 323 8.87 -24.95 8.92
#